data_AF-A0A1F5KAU1-F1
#
_entry.id   AF-A0A1F5KAU1-F1
#
_cell.length_a   1.000
_cell.length_b   1.000
_cell.length_c   1.000
_cell.angle_alpha   90.00
_cell.angle_beta   90.00
_cell.angle_gamma   90.00
#
_symmetry.space_group_name_H-M   'P 1'
#
loop_
_entity.id
_entity.type
_entity.pdbx_description
1 polymer ?
#
loop_
_entity_poly.entity_id
_entity_poly.type
_entity_poly.pdbx_seq_one_letter_code
_entity_poly.pdbx_strand_id
1 'polypeptide(L)'
;MNNYKFRRGITDLQIDQLVQYSKIDPAVLKFTADPIRFKDKKSAAKWLTGVTPFTLSDDKVNLVGITWFHEKPLPKREFTEEINSSDFYLTFAIRLYGKARGKGLSFEFMKKSLDKFMDSRRSLPRTLIRGGNDKNGVWVETSFDNYPTIKLSEKFGFRKVSEPDEKGKIIMIRTLL
;
A
#
# COMPACT_ATOMS: atom_id res chain seq x y z
N MET A 1 -3.15 -15.50 -11.65
CA MET A 1 -3.52 -15.55 -10.22
C MET A 1 -4.18 -16.89 -9.81
N ASN A 2 -4.18 -17.93 -10.65
CA ASN A 2 -5.13 -19.06 -10.54
C ASN A 2 -5.05 -19.91 -9.25
N ASN A 3 -3.99 -19.77 -8.43
CA ASN A 3 -3.85 -20.47 -7.15
C ASN A 3 -3.95 -19.53 -5.92
N TYR A 4 -4.31 -18.26 -6.12
CA TYR A 4 -4.41 -17.27 -5.05
C TYR A 4 -5.78 -16.61 -5.05
N LYS A 5 -6.38 -16.51 -3.87
CA LYS A 5 -7.70 -15.91 -3.66
C LYS A 5 -7.51 -14.43 -3.32
N PHE A 6 -8.07 -13.54 -4.14
CA PHE A 6 -8.10 -12.10 -3.90
C PHE A 6 -9.40 -11.71 -3.17
N ARG A 7 -9.31 -10.94 -2.09
CA ARG A 7 -10.47 -10.45 -1.33
C ARG A 7 -10.28 -9.02 -0.85
N ARG A 8 -11.39 -8.29 -0.68
CA ARG A 8 -11.43 -7.07 0.13
C ARG A 8 -11.56 -7.48 1.59
N GLY A 9 -10.86 -6.79 2.49
CA GLY A 9 -10.84 -7.12 3.91
C GLY A 9 -9.73 -8.09 4.30
N ILE A 10 -9.67 -8.37 5.59
CA ILE A 10 -8.70 -9.26 6.25
C ILE A 10 -9.44 -10.03 7.35
N THR A 11 -9.13 -11.32 7.52
CA THR A 11 -9.72 -12.15 8.58
C THR A 11 -8.86 -12.13 9.85
N ASP A 12 -9.41 -12.57 10.98
CA ASP A 12 -8.67 -12.65 12.24
C ASP A 12 -7.41 -13.54 12.14
N LEU A 13 -7.52 -14.68 11.46
CA LEU A 13 -6.38 -15.55 11.15
C LEU A 13 -5.29 -14.80 10.38
N GLN A 14 -5.68 -13.95 9.43
CA GLN A 14 -4.73 -13.19 8.63
C GLN A 14 -4.13 -12.02 9.41
N ILE A 15 -4.86 -11.45 10.36
CA ILE A 15 -4.32 -10.47 11.32
C ILE A 15 -3.24 -11.13 12.18
N ASP A 16 -3.48 -12.34 12.67
CA ASP A 16 -2.46 -13.14 13.39
C ASP A 16 -1.20 -13.33 12.56
N GLN A 17 -1.36 -13.77 11.31
CA GLN A 17 -0.24 -13.97 10.38
C GLN A 17 0.51 -12.67 10.11
N LEU A 18 -0.20 -11.56 10.01
CA LEU A 18 0.37 -10.25 9.74
C LEU A 18 1.20 -9.74 10.95
N VAL A 19 0.74 -10.00 12.18
CA VAL A 19 1.51 -9.78 13.42
C VAL A 19 2.70 -10.73 13.53
N GLN A 20 2.59 -11.96 13.03
CA GLN A 20 3.72 -12.88 12.99
C GLN A 20 4.78 -12.40 12.00
N TYR A 21 4.38 -12.06 10.76
CA TYR A 21 5.30 -11.59 9.73
C TYR A 21 6.01 -10.29 10.11
N SER A 22 5.39 -9.42 10.90
CA SER A 22 6.06 -8.19 11.39
C SER A 22 7.27 -8.47 12.28
N LYS A 23 7.37 -9.68 12.85
CA LYS A 23 8.44 -10.09 13.77
C LYS A 23 9.50 -10.97 13.12
N ILE A 24 9.11 -11.78 12.13
CA ILE A 24 9.99 -12.83 11.58
C ILE A 24 10.35 -12.64 10.11
N ASP A 25 9.63 -11.81 9.35
CA ASP A 25 9.90 -11.68 7.92
C ASP A 25 11.04 -10.68 7.66
N PRO A 26 12.18 -11.12 7.10
CA PRO A 26 13.35 -10.25 6.95
C PRO A 26 13.10 -9.01 6.08
N ALA A 27 12.25 -9.12 5.05
CA ALA A 27 11.94 -7.99 4.19
C ALA A 27 11.03 -6.98 4.90
N VAL A 28 10.11 -7.46 5.75
CA VAL A 28 9.28 -6.58 6.56
C VAL A 28 10.12 -5.86 7.60
N LEU A 29 11.00 -6.58 8.30
CA LEU A 29 11.91 -5.99 9.29
C LEU A 29 12.82 -4.93 8.66
N LYS A 30 13.35 -5.21 7.47
CA LYS A 30 14.24 -4.27 6.76
C LYS A 30 13.53 -3.00 6.29
N PHE A 31 12.35 -3.13 5.68
CA PHE A 31 11.75 -2.04 4.92
C PHE A 31 10.55 -1.34 5.59
N THR A 32 10.03 -1.86 6.71
CA THR A 32 8.90 -1.21 7.40
C THR A 32 9.32 0.11 8.02
N ALA A 33 8.57 1.18 7.74
CA ALA A 33 8.76 2.49 8.37
C ALA A 33 8.07 2.59 9.75
N ASP A 34 7.11 1.70 10.02
CA ASP A 34 6.28 1.73 11.22
C ASP A 34 6.13 0.31 11.77
N PRO A 35 6.89 -0.05 12.81
CA PRO A 35 6.81 -1.37 13.44
C PRO A 35 5.60 -1.50 14.38
N ILE A 36 4.95 -0.39 14.76
CA ILE A 36 3.92 -0.39 15.80
C ILE A 36 2.60 -0.93 15.26
N ARG A 37 2.26 -0.65 13.99
CA ARG A 37 0.99 -1.06 13.35
C ARG A 37 0.64 -2.53 13.58
N PHE A 38 1.65 -3.39 13.59
CA PHE A 38 1.51 -4.83 13.61
C PHE A 38 2.26 -5.49 14.76
N LYS A 39 2.44 -4.75 15.86
CA LYS A 39 3.02 -5.27 17.10
C LYS A 39 2.15 -6.37 17.72
N ASP A 40 0.84 -6.16 17.69
CA ASP A 40 -0.20 -7.02 18.26
C ASP A 40 -1.55 -6.83 17.54
N LYS A 41 -2.53 -7.70 17.84
CA LYS A 41 -3.88 -7.63 17.28
C LYS A 41 -4.58 -6.30 17.54
N LYS A 42 -4.41 -5.72 18.73
CA LYS A 42 -5.06 -4.46 19.12
C LYS A 42 -4.58 -3.30 18.24
N SER A 43 -3.26 -3.23 18.03
CA SER A 43 -2.62 -2.24 17.16
C SER A 43 -3.06 -2.43 15.70
N ALA A 44 -3.14 -3.68 15.23
CA ALA A 44 -3.62 -3.99 13.89
C ALA A 44 -5.09 -3.60 13.71
N ALA A 45 -5.97 -3.94 14.66
CA ALA A 45 -7.38 -3.57 14.64
C ALA A 45 -7.57 -2.05 14.63
N LYS A 46 -6.84 -1.32 15.46
CA LYS A 46 -6.86 0.16 15.46
C LYS A 46 -6.44 0.70 14.10
N TRP A 47 -5.37 0.19 13.52
CA TRP A 47 -4.88 0.61 12.22
C TRP A 47 -5.89 0.31 11.09
N LEU A 48 -6.56 -0.85 11.13
CA LEU A 48 -7.56 -1.25 10.14
C LEU A 48 -8.76 -0.30 10.05
N THR A 49 -9.06 0.46 11.11
CA THR A 49 -10.14 1.45 11.09
C THR A 49 -9.88 2.61 10.12
N GLY A 50 -8.62 2.90 9.80
CA GLY A 50 -8.23 4.02 8.94
C GLY A 50 -7.90 3.64 7.50
N VAL A 51 -7.97 2.36 7.13
CA VAL A 51 -7.48 1.88 5.83
C VAL A 51 -8.47 0.94 5.16
N THR A 52 -8.39 0.82 3.83
CA THR A 52 -9.09 -0.23 3.08
C THR A 52 -8.10 -1.32 2.65
N PRO A 53 -8.08 -2.48 3.32
CA PRO A 53 -7.18 -3.57 2.96
C PRO A 53 -7.78 -4.46 1.85
N PHE A 54 -6.89 -4.99 1.01
CA PHE A 54 -7.16 -6.14 0.14
C PHE A 54 -6.11 -7.20 0.39
N THR A 55 -6.51 -8.46 0.37
CA THR A 55 -5.66 -9.59 0.71
C THR A 55 -5.54 -10.57 -0.47
N LEU A 56 -4.37 -11.18 -0.57
CA LEU A 56 -4.15 -12.42 -1.32
C LEU A 56 -3.96 -13.55 -0.32
N SER A 57 -4.68 -14.63 -0.55
CA SER A 57 -4.56 -15.86 0.24
C SER A 57 -4.21 -17.06 -0.63
N ASP A 58 -3.55 -18.05 -0.04
CA ASP A 58 -3.43 -19.35 -0.69
C ASP A 58 -4.71 -20.20 -0.56
N ASP A 59 -4.64 -21.44 -1.04
CA ASP A 59 -5.69 -22.45 -0.97
C ASP A 59 -6.18 -22.69 0.47
N LYS A 60 -5.25 -22.68 1.43
CA LYS A 60 -5.48 -22.82 2.88
C LYS A 60 -5.86 -21.52 3.57
N VAL A 61 -6.18 -20.45 2.81
CA VAL A 61 -6.62 -19.14 3.32
C VAL A 61 -5.50 -18.38 4.07
N ASN A 62 -4.25 -18.84 4.02
CA ASN A 62 -3.12 -18.14 4.63
C ASN A 62 -2.81 -16.86 3.87
N LEU A 63 -2.50 -15.79 4.60
CA LEU A 63 -2.10 -14.51 4.05
C LEU A 63 -0.78 -14.65 3.29
N VAL A 64 -0.81 -14.40 1.99
CA VAL A 64 0.38 -14.37 1.15
C VAL A 64 0.63 -13.00 0.53
N GLY A 65 -0.32 -12.08 0.67
CA GLY A 65 -0.13 -10.69 0.33
C GLY A 65 -1.20 -9.79 0.91
N ILE A 66 -0.84 -8.54 1.15
CA ILE A 66 -1.75 -7.49 1.55
C ILE A 66 -1.42 -6.22 0.77
N THR A 67 -2.44 -5.53 0.30
CA THR A 67 -2.37 -4.12 -0.05
C THR A 67 -3.30 -3.32 0.83
N TRP A 68 -3.02 -2.05 1.04
CA TRP A 68 -3.98 -1.16 1.69
C TRP A 68 -3.93 0.23 1.09
N PHE A 69 -5.08 0.89 1.17
CA PHE A 69 -5.26 2.28 0.78
C PHE A 69 -5.61 3.10 2.01
N HIS A 70 -5.03 4.29 2.12
CA HIS A 70 -5.29 5.21 3.21
C HIS A 70 -5.44 6.61 2.65
N GLU A 71 -6.51 7.30 3.04
CA GLU A 71 -6.69 8.71 2.77
C GLU A 71 -5.77 9.51 3.68
N LYS A 72 -4.60 9.89 3.15
CA LYS A 72 -3.55 10.60 3.87
C LYS A 72 -2.94 11.64 2.93
N PRO A 73 -2.85 12.92 3.33
CA PRO A 73 -2.18 13.93 2.53
C PRO A 73 -0.71 13.56 2.32
N LEU A 74 -0.17 13.98 1.17
CA LEU A 74 1.25 13.94 0.88
C LEU A 74 2.03 14.59 2.03
N PRO A 75 3.11 13.97 2.54
CA PRO A 75 3.91 14.55 3.60
C PRO A 75 4.56 15.85 3.13
N LYS A 76 4.59 16.85 4.00
CA LYS A 76 5.31 18.11 3.74
C LYS A 76 6.82 17.83 3.78
N ARG A 77 7.48 17.97 2.63
CA ARG A 77 8.93 17.87 2.47
C ARG A 77 9.35 18.56 1.17
N GLU A 78 10.65 18.72 0.97
CA GLU A 78 11.19 19.20 -0.31
C GLU A 78 10.97 18.18 -1.42
N PHE A 79 10.53 18.68 -2.57
CA PHE A 79 10.32 17.90 -3.78
C PHE A 79 11.28 18.35 -4.88
N THR A 80 11.66 17.43 -5.75
CA THR A 80 12.58 17.69 -6.87
C THR A 80 11.93 18.41 -8.04
N GLU A 81 10.64 18.70 -7.94
CA GLU A 81 9.82 19.36 -8.95
C GLU A 81 8.60 20.03 -8.29
N GLU A 82 7.96 20.93 -9.03
CA GLU A 82 6.75 21.61 -8.57
C GLU A 82 5.56 20.66 -8.54
N ILE A 83 5.03 20.42 -7.35
CA ILE A 83 3.88 19.54 -7.12
C ILE A 83 2.85 20.27 -6.29
N ASN A 84 1.64 20.35 -6.82
CA ASN A 84 0.48 20.71 -6.01
C ASN A 84 0.15 19.55 -5.06
N SER A 85 0.70 19.61 -3.85
CA SER A 85 0.51 18.58 -2.81
C SER A 85 -0.95 18.33 -2.47
N SER A 86 -1.84 19.30 -2.75
CA SER A 86 -3.26 19.13 -2.51
C SER A 86 -3.90 18.08 -3.43
N ASP A 87 -3.27 17.72 -4.55
CA ASP A 87 -3.77 16.72 -5.52
C ASP A 87 -3.56 15.27 -5.05
N PHE A 88 -2.69 15.07 -4.04
CA PHE A 88 -2.24 13.75 -3.57
C PHE A 88 -2.72 13.48 -2.14
N TYR A 89 -3.93 12.91 -2.02
CA TYR A 89 -4.56 12.58 -0.74
C TYR A 89 -4.75 11.07 -0.51
N LEU A 90 -4.29 10.24 -1.44
CA LEU A 90 -4.37 8.79 -1.33
C LEU A 90 -2.97 8.21 -1.24
N THR A 91 -2.72 7.37 -0.24
CA THR A 91 -1.51 6.55 -0.18
C THR A 91 -1.83 5.07 -0.28
N PHE A 92 -0.86 4.33 -0.80
CA PHE A 92 -0.93 2.90 -1.00
C PHE A 92 0.35 2.23 -0.51
N ALA A 93 0.21 0.99 -0.06
CA ALA A 93 1.35 0.10 0.07
C ALA A 93 0.96 -1.36 -0.20
N ILE A 94 1.98 -2.15 -0.54
CA ILE A 94 1.86 -3.57 -0.87
C ILE A 94 2.92 -4.37 -0.11
N ARG A 95 2.53 -5.56 0.33
CA ARG A 95 3.43 -6.60 0.83
C ARG A 95 3.03 -7.94 0.25
N LEU A 96 4.02 -8.70 -0.21
CA LEU A 96 3.88 -10.13 -0.48
C LEU A 96 4.71 -10.89 0.54
N TYR A 97 4.28 -12.09 0.90
CA TYR A 97 4.89 -12.94 1.92
C TYR A 97 5.30 -14.30 1.35
N GLY A 98 6.37 -14.87 1.92
CA GLY A 98 6.83 -16.23 1.65
C GLY A 98 6.77 -16.63 0.17
N LYS A 99 6.07 -17.74 -0.10
CA LYS A 99 5.97 -18.37 -1.43
C LYS A 99 5.32 -17.51 -2.52
N ALA A 100 4.76 -16.33 -2.22
CA ALA A 100 4.21 -15.42 -3.22
C ALA A 100 5.27 -14.43 -3.78
N ARG A 101 6.39 -14.23 -3.08
CA ARG A 101 7.49 -13.39 -3.59
C ARG A 101 8.16 -14.03 -4.80
N GLY A 102 8.68 -13.21 -5.70
CA GLY A 102 9.40 -13.66 -6.89
C GLY A 102 8.53 -14.24 -8.00
N LYS A 103 7.20 -14.32 -7.83
CA LYS A 103 6.26 -14.93 -8.79
C LYS A 103 5.57 -13.94 -9.72
N GLY A 104 6.04 -12.69 -9.79
CA GLY A 104 5.42 -11.64 -10.61
C GLY A 104 4.00 -11.22 -10.17
N LEU A 105 3.54 -11.65 -8.99
CA LEU A 105 2.16 -11.41 -8.53
C LEU A 105 1.88 -9.97 -8.11
N SER A 106 2.92 -9.21 -7.77
CA SER A 106 2.77 -7.88 -7.16
C SER A 106 2.09 -6.88 -8.08
N PHE A 107 2.41 -6.90 -9.38
CA PHE A 107 1.82 -6.00 -10.37
C PHE A 107 0.31 -6.25 -10.52
N GLU A 108 -0.08 -7.50 -10.79
CA GLU A 108 -1.50 -7.87 -10.94
C GLU A 108 -2.28 -7.65 -9.64
N PHE A 109 -1.66 -7.91 -8.49
CA PHE A 109 -2.31 -7.66 -7.20
C PHE A 109 -2.53 -6.17 -6.95
N MET A 110 -1.51 -5.34 -7.20
CA MET A 110 -1.62 -3.89 -7.08
C MET A 110 -2.67 -3.33 -8.03
N LYS A 111 -2.67 -3.77 -9.29
CA LYS A 111 -3.67 -3.41 -10.30
C LYS A 111 -5.08 -3.71 -9.82
N LYS A 112 -5.34 -4.97 -9.49
CA LYS A 112 -6.67 -5.43 -9.07
C LYS A 112 -7.15 -4.75 -7.79
N SER A 113 -6.24 -4.46 -6.86
CA SER A 113 -6.57 -3.75 -5.61
C SER A 113 -6.94 -2.30 -5.85
N LEU A 114 -6.18 -1.60 -6.71
CA LEU A 114 -6.49 -0.21 -7.07
C LEU A 114 -7.82 -0.13 -7.83
N ASP A 115 -8.03 -0.97 -8.83
CA ASP A 115 -9.28 -0.99 -9.61
C ASP A 115 -10.47 -1.19 -8.69
N LYS A 116 -10.41 -2.17 -7.77
CA LYS A 116 -11.48 -2.42 -6.79
C LYS A 116 -11.66 -1.30 -5.77
N PHE A 117 -10.58 -0.63 -5.36
CA PHE A 117 -10.68 0.53 -4.49
C PHE A 117 -11.40 1.69 -5.20
N MET A 118 -11.01 1.98 -6.44
CA MET A 118 -11.60 3.06 -7.24
C MET A 118 -13.06 2.78 -7.60
N ASP A 119 -13.40 1.54 -7.98
CA ASP A 119 -14.79 1.11 -8.23
C ASP A 119 -15.67 1.38 -7.00
N SER A 120 -15.19 1.04 -5.81
CA SER A 120 -15.94 1.25 -4.56
C SER A 120 -16.15 2.73 -4.21
N ARG A 121 -15.29 3.62 -4.73
CA ARG A 121 -15.44 5.07 -4.57
C ARG A 121 -16.39 5.66 -5.58
N ARG A 122 -16.42 5.15 -6.82
CA ARG A 122 -17.36 5.61 -7.86
C ARG A 122 -18.83 5.43 -7.46
N SER A 123 -19.13 4.45 -6.62
CA SER A 123 -20.47 4.22 -6.08
C SER A 123 -20.85 5.14 -4.91
N LEU A 124 -19.93 5.96 -4.37
CA LEU A 124 -20.22 6.86 -3.26
C LEU A 124 -20.70 8.23 -3.76
N PRO A 125 -21.64 8.88 -3.05
CA PRO A 125 -21.95 10.29 -3.26
C PRO A 125 -20.67 11.15 -3.24
N ARG A 126 -20.53 12.06 -4.20
CA ARG A 126 -19.33 12.91 -4.36
C ARG A 126 -18.98 13.70 -3.10
N THR A 127 -19.97 14.08 -2.31
CA THR A 127 -19.81 14.79 -1.02
C THR A 127 -19.12 13.97 0.06
N LEU A 128 -19.09 12.65 -0.06
CA LEU A 128 -18.46 11.74 0.90
C LEU A 128 -17.03 11.37 0.52
N ILE A 129 -16.56 11.77 -0.67
CA ILE A 129 -15.18 11.54 -1.09
C ILE A 129 -14.32 12.69 -0.56
N ARG A 130 -13.51 12.39 0.48
CA ARG A 130 -12.48 13.32 0.94
C ARG A 130 -11.50 13.57 -0.21
N GLY A 131 -11.58 14.77 -0.76
CA GLY A 131 -10.67 15.27 -1.77
C GLY A 131 -11.30 16.00 -2.95
N GLY A 132 -12.61 15.90 -3.18
CA GLY A 132 -13.25 16.57 -4.33
C GLY A 132 -12.88 15.94 -5.68
N ASN A 133 -13.48 16.45 -6.76
CA ASN A 133 -13.43 15.85 -8.10
C ASN A 133 -12.05 15.90 -8.79
N ASP A 134 -11.10 16.70 -8.29
CA ASP A 134 -9.85 17.00 -8.99
C ASP A 134 -8.61 16.35 -8.34
N LYS A 135 -8.77 15.70 -7.18
CA LYS A 135 -7.65 15.07 -6.45
C LYS A 135 -7.45 13.63 -6.86
N ASN A 136 -6.74 13.48 -7.97
CA ASN A 136 -6.53 12.19 -8.61
C ASN A 136 -5.13 11.60 -8.34
N GLY A 137 -4.39 12.10 -7.34
CA GLY A 137 -3.05 11.64 -7.05
C GLY A 137 -2.97 10.50 -6.02
N VAL A 138 -2.16 9.49 -6.30
CA VAL A 138 -1.68 8.49 -5.32
C VAL A 138 -0.21 8.71 -5.05
N TRP A 139 0.19 8.59 -3.78
CA TRP A 139 1.59 8.63 -3.39
C TRP A 139 2.01 7.39 -2.60
N VAL A 140 3.29 7.04 -2.68
CA VAL A 140 3.92 5.97 -1.91
C VAL A 140 5.22 6.48 -1.31
N GLU A 141 5.48 6.04 -0.08
CA GLU A 141 6.76 6.24 0.61
C GLU A 141 7.45 4.88 0.72
N THR A 142 8.71 4.82 0.32
CA THR A 142 9.52 3.58 0.40
C THR A 142 10.97 3.92 0.73
N SER A 143 11.71 2.95 1.27
CA SER A 143 13.18 3.10 1.38
C SER A 143 13.80 3.22 -0.01
N PHE A 144 14.79 4.10 -0.16
CA PHE A 144 15.51 4.34 -1.41
C PHE A 144 16.24 3.08 -1.94
N ASP A 145 16.59 2.16 -1.04
CA ASP A 145 17.26 0.89 -1.35
C ASP A 145 16.28 -0.29 -1.55
N ASN A 146 14.96 -0.04 -1.49
CA ASN A 146 13.93 -1.05 -1.76
C ASN A 146 13.64 -1.13 -3.27
N TYR A 147 14.67 -1.50 -4.04
CA TYR A 147 14.61 -1.58 -5.50
C TYR A 147 13.42 -2.37 -6.06
N PRO A 148 13.00 -3.52 -5.46
CA PRO A 148 11.82 -4.23 -5.95
C PRO A 148 10.54 -3.39 -5.88
N THR A 149 10.36 -2.62 -4.80
CA THR A 149 9.18 -1.75 -4.64
C THR A 149 9.25 -0.54 -5.55
N ILE A 150 10.43 0.04 -5.73
CA ILE A 150 10.66 1.16 -6.65
C ILE A 150 10.33 0.73 -8.08
N LYS A 151 10.92 -0.37 -8.56
CA LYS A 151 10.69 -0.90 -9.92
C LYS A 151 9.23 -1.30 -10.16
N LEU A 152 8.57 -1.87 -9.16
CA LEU A 152 7.14 -2.15 -9.23
C LEU A 152 6.32 -0.85 -9.39
N SER A 153 6.63 0.16 -8.58
CA SER A 153 5.94 1.45 -8.60
C SER A 153 6.16 2.17 -9.95
N GLU A 154 7.40 2.20 -10.45
CA GLU A 154 7.73 2.74 -11.79
C GLU A 154 6.94 2.04 -12.89
N LYS A 155 6.91 0.70 -12.89
CA LYS A 155 6.12 -0.09 -13.86
C LYS A 155 4.62 0.25 -13.79
N PHE A 156 4.15 0.71 -12.65
CA PHE A 156 2.78 1.11 -12.41
C PHE A 156 2.50 2.58 -12.70
N GLY A 157 3.50 3.33 -13.19
CA GLY A 157 3.39 4.73 -13.57
C GLY A 157 3.69 5.73 -12.45
N PHE A 158 4.27 5.28 -11.34
CA PHE A 158 4.78 6.21 -10.32
C PHE A 158 6.13 6.80 -10.75
N ARG A 159 6.35 8.05 -10.38
CA ARG A 159 7.60 8.79 -10.59
C ARG A 159 8.15 9.28 -9.25
N LYS A 160 9.47 9.18 -9.06
CA LYS A 160 10.18 9.67 -7.86
C LYS A 160 10.15 11.20 -7.87
N VAL A 161 9.82 11.80 -6.73
CA VAL A 161 9.70 13.26 -6.61
C VAL A 161 10.38 13.84 -5.38
N SER A 162 11.12 13.02 -4.64
CA SER A 162 11.96 13.50 -3.55
C SER A 162 13.29 12.79 -3.57
N GLU A 163 14.30 13.45 -3.00
CA GLU A 163 15.51 12.77 -2.56
C GLU A 163 15.25 11.97 -1.28
N PRO A 164 16.14 11.06 -0.86
CA PRO A 164 16.01 10.35 0.41
C PRO A 164 16.00 11.32 1.59
N ASP A 165 15.10 11.13 2.56
CA ASP A 165 15.19 11.85 3.85
C ASP A 165 16.27 11.25 4.77
N GLU A 166 16.37 11.76 5.99
CA GLU A 166 17.29 11.25 7.03
C GLU A 166 17.09 9.77 7.38
N LYS A 167 15.92 9.20 7.06
CA LYS A 167 15.58 7.78 7.26
C LYS A 167 15.71 6.97 5.96
N GLY A 168 16.27 7.56 4.91
CA GLY A 168 16.40 6.95 3.59
C GLY A 168 15.06 6.74 2.89
N LYS A 169 14.01 7.52 3.19
CA LYS A 169 12.71 7.40 2.54
C LYS A 169 12.57 8.37 1.37
N ILE A 170 12.08 7.84 0.26
CA ILE A 170 11.71 8.61 -0.92
C ILE A 170 10.19 8.61 -1.10
N ILE A 171 9.68 9.66 -1.72
CA ILE A 171 8.29 9.78 -2.16
C ILE A 171 8.22 9.56 -3.67
N MET A 172 7.24 8.75 -4.07
CA MET A 172 6.86 8.58 -5.46
C MET A 172 5.37 8.88 -5.61
N ILE A 173 4.99 9.49 -6.73
CA ILE A 173 3.61 9.89 -7.00
C ILE A 173 3.13 9.39 -8.35
N ARG A 174 1.81 9.22 -8.49
CA ARG A 174 1.12 8.88 -9.72
C ARG A 174 -0.19 9.64 -9.80
N THR A 175 -0.45 10.27 -10.93
CA THR A 175 -1.78 10.80 -11.28
C THR A 175 -2.65 9.67 -11.82
N LEU A 176 -3.86 9.55 -11.32
CA LEU A 176 -4.93 8.71 -11.84
C LEU A 176 -5.65 9.53 -12.91
N LEU A 177 -5.70 9.01 -14.14
CA LEU A 177 -6.47 9.59 -15.23
C LEU A 177 -7.93 9.12 -15.16
#